data_AF-A0A3M2TDA3-F1
#
_entry.id   AF-A0A3M2TDA3-F1
#
_cell.length_a   1.000
_cell.length_b   1.000
_cell.length_c   1.000
_cell.angle_alpha   90.00
_cell.angle_beta   90.00
_cell.angle_gamma   90.00
#
_symmetry.space_group_name_H-M   'P 1'
#
loop_
_entity.id
_entity.type
_entity.pdbx_description
1 polymer ?
#
loop_
_entity_poly.entity_id
_entity_poly.type
_entity_poly.pdbx_seq_one_letter_code
_entity_poly.pdbx_strand_id
1 'polypeptide(L)'
;MSATNGTESASAKSSLPKMLDDIDKSTFAVERDRIQALAAAYALVSRLETPWDTVARLCMTEPALGASLKMTVEQLAKLAGCDGFLVGRILRHLVATNVIDEVSPGQYQQTAFSTALLQPVIGEWVNYLYDAATPCFHKMPEYLGKSGYRNTTDPDDGVFQYTKGFHGDLFKYYQTHSREGQSFNNNMGGVMANQAGMLDIYPYDALNDPKPGDSAVPLLVDKSPHPHATAYNLTMMVKVSVFERTESMWKDLLGGAGFRAIKIWSSPVATQSVIEAERA
;
A
#
# COMPACT_ATOMS: atom_id res chain seq x y z
N MET A 1 -24.03 -47.80 -15.19
CA MET A 1 -24.61 -46.46 -14.95
C MET A 1 -23.72 -45.78 -13.92
N SER A 2 -22.86 -44.85 -14.34
CA SER A 2 -22.09 -43.98 -13.45
C SER A 2 -22.24 -42.57 -13.99
N ALA A 3 -23.14 -41.82 -13.37
CA ALA A 3 -23.46 -40.44 -13.71
C ALA A 3 -23.86 -39.72 -12.42
N THR A 4 -22.89 -39.40 -11.56
CA THR A 4 -23.13 -38.61 -10.34
C THR A 4 -22.05 -37.55 -10.03
N ASN A 5 -20.97 -37.43 -10.81
CA ASN A 5 -19.92 -36.43 -10.51
C ASN A 5 -20.09 -35.05 -11.19
N GLY A 6 -21.17 -34.84 -11.97
CA GLY A 6 -21.37 -33.60 -12.75
C GLY A 6 -22.18 -32.50 -12.05
N THR A 7 -23.03 -32.85 -11.08
CA THR A 7 -24.04 -31.92 -10.53
C THR A 7 -23.57 -31.16 -9.29
N GLU A 8 -22.73 -31.74 -8.44
CA GLU A 8 -22.22 -31.06 -7.23
C GLU A 8 -21.25 -29.91 -7.55
N SER A 9 -20.39 -30.08 -8.55
CA SER A 9 -19.39 -29.09 -9.00
C SER A 9 -20.04 -27.83 -9.60
N ALA A 10 -21.17 -27.96 -10.29
CA ALA A 10 -21.90 -26.84 -10.86
C ALA A 10 -22.69 -26.05 -9.80
N SER A 11 -23.25 -26.75 -8.81
CA SER A 11 -23.98 -26.15 -7.69
C SER A 11 -23.09 -25.26 -6.82
N ALA A 12 -21.91 -25.76 -6.41
CA ALA A 12 -20.97 -25.01 -5.57
C ALA A 12 -20.42 -23.72 -6.24
N LYS A 13 -20.30 -23.71 -7.57
CA LYS A 13 -19.87 -22.52 -8.32
C LYS A 13 -20.96 -21.45 -8.41
N SER A 14 -22.23 -21.86 -8.44
CA SER A 14 -23.36 -20.93 -8.50
C SER A 14 -23.62 -20.19 -7.18
N SER A 15 -23.18 -20.75 -6.05
CA SER A 15 -23.29 -20.14 -4.72
C SER A 15 -22.10 -19.25 -4.34
N LEU A 16 -21.00 -19.29 -5.12
CA LEU A 16 -19.75 -18.59 -4.77
C LEU A 16 -19.93 -17.07 -4.58
N PRO A 17 -20.66 -16.32 -5.43
CA PRO A 17 -20.84 -14.88 -5.21
C PRO A 17 -21.51 -14.57 -3.86
N LYS A 18 -22.55 -15.33 -3.50
CA LYS A 18 -23.24 -15.16 -2.21
C LYS A 18 -22.31 -15.45 -1.02
N MET A 19 -21.46 -16.47 -1.15
CA MET A 19 -20.47 -16.77 -0.11
C MET A 19 -19.44 -15.65 0.05
N LEU A 20 -19.11 -14.94 -1.04
CA LEU A 20 -18.18 -13.80 -0.98
C LEU A 20 -18.85 -12.56 -0.38
N ASP A 21 -20.13 -12.34 -0.65
CA ASP A 21 -20.90 -11.22 -0.09
C ASP A 21 -20.99 -11.27 1.45
N ASP A 22 -20.92 -12.48 2.03
CA ASP A 22 -20.95 -12.70 3.48
C ASP A 22 -19.58 -12.52 4.18
N ILE A 23 -18.51 -12.25 3.44
CA ILE A 23 -17.14 -12.11 3.98
C ILE A 23 -16.76 -10.63 4.06
N ASP A 24 -16.39 -10.19 5.26
CA ASP A 24 -15.84 -8.86 5.50
C ASP A 24 -14.70 -8.87 6.53
N LYS A 25 -14.26 -7.69 6.98
CA LYS A 25 -13.18 -7.58 7.98
C LYS A 25 -13.52 -8.29 9.31
N SER A 26 -14.79 -8.35 9.69
CA SER A 26 -15.27 -8.90 10.96
C SER A 26 -15.37 -10.42 10.95
N THR A 27 -15.34 -11.04 9.77
CA THR A 27 -15.27 -12.50 9.61
C THR A 27 -13.99 -13.10 10.22
N PHE A 28 -12.92 -12.32 10.33
CA PHE A 28 -11.61 -12.80 10.79
C PHE A 28 -11.33 -12.35 12.23
N ALA A 29 -11.15 -13.30 13.13
CA ALA A 29 -10.80 -13.03 14.53
C ALA A 29 -9.33 -12.60 14.70
N VAL A 30 -8.46 -12.99 13.76
CA VAL A 30 -7.01 -12.76 13.81
C VAL A 30 -6.57 -12.00 12.56
N GLU A 31 -5.79 -10.93 12.75
CA GLU A 31 -5.37 -10.02 11.67
C GLU A 31 -4.54 -10.72 10.58
N ARG A 32 -3.75 -11.73 10.97
CA ARG A 32 -3.01 -12.58 10.03
C ARG A 32 -3.94 -13.25 9.02
N ASP A 33 -5.06 -13.79 9.47
CA ASP A 33 -5.98 -14.54 8.61
C ASP A 33 -6.69 -13.58 7.65
N ARG A 34 -7.06 -12.38 8.12
CA ARG A 34 -7.60 -11.31 7.28
C ARG A 34 -6.62 -10.92 6.17
N ILE A 35 -5.33 -10.73 6.48
CA ILE A 35 -4.28 -10.40 5.51
C ILE A 35 -4.10 -11.53 4.49
N GLN A 36 -4.09 -12.79 4.94
CA GLN A 36 -3.98 -13.95 4.04
C GLN A 36 -5.19 -14.08 3.11
N ALA A 37 -6.40 -13.86 3.63
CA ALA A 37 -7.62 -13.87 2.84
C ALA A 37 -7.62 -12.76 1.78
N LEU A 38 -7.18 -11.55 2.16
CA LEU A 38 -7.05 -10.43 1.23
C LEU A 38 -6.02 -10.72 0.12
N ALA A 39 -4.86 -11.29 0.46
CA ALA A 39 -3.87 -11.72 -0.53
C ALA A 39 -4.42 -12.81 -1.47
N ALA A 40 -5.19 -13.76 -0.95
CA ALA A 40 -5.85 -14.80 -1.74
C ALA A 40 -6.92 -14.20 -2.68
N ALA A 41 -7.64 -13.18 -2.24
CA ALA A 41 -8.62 -12.46 -3.06
C ALA A 41 -7.94 -11.73 -4.23
N TYR A 42 -6.84 -11.02 -4.00
CA TYR A 42 -6.07 -10.41 -5.10
C TYR A 42 -5.54 -11.44 -6.09
N ALA A 43 -5.02 -12.57 -5.59
CA ALA A 43 -4.59 -13.67 -6.45
C ALA A 43 -5.76 -14.28 -7.23
N LEU A 44 -6.97 -14.34 -6.65
CA LEU A 44 -8.18 -14.79 -7.35
C LEU A 44 -8.55 -13.83 -8.47
N VAL A 45 -8.57 -12.51 -8.21
CA VAL A 45 -8.83 -11.50 -9.25
C VAL A 45 -7.86 -11.68 -10.42
N SER A 46 -6.56 -11.82 -10.14
CA SER A 46 -5.55 -12.05 -11.19
C SER A 46 -5.76 -13.33 -12.00
N ARG A 47 -6.41 -14.37 -11.45
CA ARG A 47 -6.74 -15.60 -12.18
C ARG A 47 -8.04 -15.51 -12.96
N LEU A 48 -8.94 -14.62 -12.57
CA LEU A 48 -10.25 -14.41 -13.20
C LEU A 48 -10.21 -13.37 -14.32
N GLU A 49 -9.38 -12.34 -14.19
CA GLU A 49 -9.23 -11.31 -15.21
C GLU A 49 -8.73 -11.90 -16.53
N THR A 50 -9.41 -11.53 -17.63
CA THR A 50 -8.82 -11.65 -18.96
C THR A 50 -7.75 -10.56 -19.14
N PRO A 51 -6.86 -10.69 -20.15
CA PRO A 51 -5.91 -9.62 -20.45
C PRO A 51 -6.58 -8.26 -20.70
N TRP A 52 -7.78 -8.25 -21.29
CA TRP A 52 -8.53 -7.01 -21.49
C TRP A 52 -9.03 -6.41 -20.18
N ASP A 53 -9.54 -7.24 -19.26
CA ASP A 53 -10.01 -6.77 -17.96
C ASP A 53 -8.88 -6.11 -17.17
N THR A 54 -7.69 -6.71 -17.17
CA THR A 54 -6.50 -6.14 -16.55
C THR A 54 -6.11 -4.79 -17.19
N VAL A 55 -6.11 -4.69 -18.52
CA VAL A 55 -5.80 -3.45 -19.23
C VAL A 55 -6.84 -2.36 -18.96
N ALA A 56 -8.13 -2.71 -18.99
CA ALA A 56 -9.21 -1.77 -18.69
C ALA A 56 -9.10 -1.25 -17.25
N ARG A 57 -8.82 -2.13 -16.28
CA ARG A 57 -8.61 -1.72 -14.89
C ARG A 57 -7.44 -0.75 -14.75
N LEU A 58 -6.26 -1.10 -15.26
CA LEU A 58 -5.04 -0.31 -15.10
C LEU A 58 -5.07 1.02 -15.86
N CYS A 59 -5.62 1.04 -17.08
CA CYS A 59 -5.55 2.22 -17.96
C CYS A 59 -6.79 3.11 -17.91
N MET A 60 -7.92 2.61 -17.40
CA MET A 60 -9.19 3.35 -17.40
C MET A 60 -9.78 3.45 -15.99
N THR A 61 -10.03 2.32 -15.33
CA THR A 61 -10.73 2.31 -14.03
C THR A 61 -9.94 2.98 -12.92
N GLU A 62 -8.68 2.59 -12.70
CA GLU A 62 -7.83 3.13 -11.63
C GLU A 62 -7.50 4.61 -11.82
N PRO A 63 -7.11 5.09 -13.03
CA PRO A 63 -6.90 6.53 -13.25
C PRO A 63 -8.18 7.35 -13.07
N ALA A 64 -9.33 6.85 -13.54
CA ALA A 64 -10.62 7.53 -13.36
C ALA A 64 -11.04 7.56 -11.88
N LEU A 65 -10.75 6.50 -11.13
CA LEU A 65 -11.00 6.44 -9.69
C LEU A 65 -10.16 7.47 -8.94
N GLY A 66 -8.85 7.49 -9.18
CA GLY A 66 -7.96 8.49 -8.58
C GLY A 66 -8.46 9.91 -8.87
N ALA A 67 -8.86 10.18 -10.12
CA ALA A 67 -9.29 11.53 -10.52
C ALA A 67 -10.61 11.90 -9.83
N SER A 68 -11.53 10.95 -9.75
CA SER A 68 -12.81 11.11 -9.06
C SER A 68 -12.63 11.37 -7.56
N LEU A 69 -11.66 10.70 -6.91
CA LEU A 69 -11.34 10.91 -5.49
C LEU A 69 -10.69 12.27 -5.22
N LYS A 70 -9.85 12.77 -6.14
CA LYS A 70 -9.19 14.08 -5.99
C LYS A 70 -10.18 15.24 -6.09
N MET A 71 -11.34 15.03 -6.70
CA MET A 71 -12.41 16.02 -6.69
C MET A 71 -13.02 16.13 -5.30
N THR A 72 -12.87 17.28 -4.64
CA THR A 72 -13.33 17.47 -3.26
C THR A 72 -14.85 17.46 -3.19
N VAL A 73 -15.41 17.14 -2.01
CA VAL A 73 -16.85 17.26 -1.76
C VAL A 73 -17.35 18.69 -2.03
N GLU A 74 -16.55 19.71 -1.74
CA GLU A 74 -16.90 21.10 -2.04
C GLU A 74 -16.90 21.39 -3.55
N GLN A 75 -15.98 20.78 -4.30
CA GLN A 75 -15.97 20.85 -5.76
C GLN A 75 -17.18 20.12 -6.34
N LEU A 76 -17.52 18.94 -5.83
CA LEU A 76 -18.72 18.19 -6.23
C LEU A 76 -20.01 18.93 -5.88
N ALA A 77 -20.10 19.57 -4.72
CA ALA A 77 -21.25 20.38 -4.30
C ALA A 77 -21.41 21.64 -5.18
N LYS A 78 -20.30 22.30 -5.56
CA LYS A 78 -20.33 23.39 -6.54
C LYS A 78 -20.77 22.88 -7.92
N LEU A 79 -20.30 21.70 -8.34
CA LEU A 79 -20.68 21.07 -9.60
C LEU A 79 -22.15 20.62 -9.65
N ALA A 80 -22.75 20.28 -8.51
CA ALA A 80 -24.19 20.00 -8.42
C ALA A 80 -25.03 21.23 -8.81
N GLY A 81 -24.48 22.44 -8.63
CA GLY A 81 -25.06 23.68 -9.13
C GLY A 81 -24.71 24.03 -10.59
N CYS A 82 -23.88 23.23 -11.28
CA CYS A 82 -23.39 23.53 -12.63
C CYS A 82 -23.82 22.51 -13.70
N ASP A 83 -23.62 21.21 -13.46
CA ASP A 83 -23.94 20.15 -14.43
C ASP A 83 -24.21 18.81 -13.71
N GLY A 84 -25.49 18.46 -13.57
CA GLY A 84 -25.91 17.21 -12.94
C GLY A 84 -25.46 15.95 -13.69
N PHE A 85 -25.19 16.02 -14.99
CA PHE A 85 -24.71 14.89 -15.76
C PHE A 85 -23.25 14.57 -15.43
N LEU A 86 -22.40 15.59 -15.28
CA LEU A 86 -21.02 15.43 -14.85
C LEU A 86 -20.94 14.83 -13.43
N VAL A 87 -21.70 15.39 -12.49
CA VAL A 87 -21.77 14.86 -11.11
C VAL A 87 -22.27 13.42 -11.11
N GLY A 88 -23.32 13.12 -11.88
CA GLY A 88 -23.84 11.76 -12.01
C GLY A 88 -22.86 10.78 -12.65
N ARG A 89 -21.90 11.22 -13.48
CA ARG A 89 -20.83 10.35 -13.98
C ARG A 89 -19.81 10.02 -12.90
N ILE A 90 -19.41 11.01 -12.10
CA ILE A 90 -18.43 10.83 -11.03
C ILE A 90 -19.01 9.93 -9.93
N LEU A 91 -20.22 10.22 -9.46
CA LEU A 91 -20.88 9.43 -8.42
C LEU A 91 -21.09 7.98 -8.85
N ARG A 92 -21.55 7.74 -10.09
CA ARG A 92 -21.67 6.37 -10.62
C ARG A 92 -20.34 5.63 -10.69
N HIS A 93 -19.26 6.33 -11.03
CA HIS A 93 -17.92 5.70 -11.02
C HIS A 93 -17.50 5.33 -9.60
N LEU A 94 -17.68 6.23 -8.63
CA LEU A 94 -17.39 5.97 -7.22
C LEU A 94 -18.21 4.78 -6.68
N VAL A 95 -19.47 4.65 -7.07
CA VAL A 95 -20.32 3.48 -6.77
C VAL A 95 -19.77 2.21 -7.40
N ALA A 96 -19.47 2.23 -8.71
CA ALA A 96 -18.94 1.07 -9.42
C ALA A 96 -17.58 0.57 -8.87
N THR A 97 -16.84 1.44 -8.18
CA THR A 97 -15.57 1.13 -7.51
C THR A 97 -15.69 0.91 -6.00
N ASN A 98 -16.92 0.81 -5.46
CA ASN A 98 -17.22 0.55 -4.05
C ASN A 98 -16.70 1.63 -3.07
N VAL A 99 -16.55 2.87 -3.53
CA VAL A 99 -16.16 4.00 -2.66
C VAL A 99 -17.38 4.53 -1.91
N ILE A 100 -18.54 4.59 -2.56
CA ILE A 100 -19.84 5.00 -1.97
C ILE A 100 -20.91 3.99 -2.42
N ASP A 101 -22.04 3.93 -1.74
CA ASP A 101 -23.17 3.09 -2.19
C ASP A 101 -24.29 3.92 -2.80
N GLU A 102 -25.04 3.35 -3.74
CA GLU A 102 -26.31 3.89 -4.23
C GLU A 102 -27.47 3.10 -3.61
N VAL A 103 -28.20 3.73 -2.68
CA VAL A 103 -29.30 3.09 -1.93
C VAL A 103 -30.60 3.07 -2.72
N SER A 104 -30.79 4.06 -3.58
CA SER A 104 -31.87 4.14 -4.56
C SER A 104 -31.43 5.04 -5.72
N PRO A 105 -32.10 5.02 -6.89
CA PRO A 105 -31.64 5.77 -8.05
C PRO A 105 -31.40 7.26 -7.74
N GLY A 106 -30.13 7.69 -7.85
CA GLY A 106 -29.71 9.06 -7.55
C GLY A 106 -29.57 9.41 -6.07
N GLN A 107 -29.68 8.44 -5.16
CA GLN A 107 -29.44 8.61 -3.72
C GLN A 107 -28.24 7.78 -3.28
N TYR A 108 -27.27 8.47 -2.68
CA TYR A 108 -25.97 7.88 -2.33
C TYR A 108 -25.72 7.96 -0.83
N GLN A 109 -24.98 6.97 -0.29
CA GLN A 109 -24.52 6.96 1.09
C GLN A 109 -23.00 6.69 1.16
N GLN A 110 -22.39 7.13 2.26
CA GLN A 110 -20.98 6.86 2.53
C GLN A 110 -20.76 5.40 2.94
N THR A 111 -19.72 4.79 2.38
CA THR A 111 -19.13 3.53 2.91
C THR A 111 -18.15 3.84 4.05
N ALA A 112 -17.69 2.79 4.75
CA ALA A 112 -16.62 2.91 5.74
C ALA A 112 -15.34 3.58 5.17
N PHE A 113 -15.00 3.31 3.90
CA PHE A 113 -13.84 3.91 3.25
C PHE A 113 -14.05 5.40 2.95
N SER A 114 -15.19 5.78 2.34
CA SER A 114 -15.46 7.19 2.06
C SER A 114 -15.59 8.05 3.33
N THR A 115 -16.07 7.48 4.43
CA THR A 115 -16.06 8.14 5.73
C THR A 115 -14.64 8.30 6.27
N ALA A 116 -13.78 7.28 6.12
CA ALA A 116 -12.39 7.34 6.53
C ALA A 116 -11.60 8.42 5.78
N LEU A 117 -11.91 8.68 4.50
CA LEU A 117 -11.30 9.76 3.71
C LEU A 117 -11.50 11.17 4.31
N LEU A 118 -12.48 11.37 5.21
CA LEU A 118 -12.65 12.65 5.91
C LEU A 118 -11.57 12.88 6.99
N GLN A 119 -10.88 11.82 7.44
CA GLN A 119 -9.79 11.93 8.40
C GLN A 119 -8.53 12.40 7.67
N PRO A 120 -7.82 13.44 8.14
CA PRO A 120 -6.63 13.96 7.47
C PRO A 120 -5.56 12.89 7.18
N VAL A 121 -5.36 11.95 8.11
CA VAL A 121 -4.36 10.87 7.98
C VAL A 121 -4.69 9.83 6.89
N ILE A 122 -5.93 9.79 6.40
CA ILE A 122 -6.39 8.91 5.31
C ILE A 122 -6.67 9.72 4.04
N GLY A 123 -7.45 10.80 4.14
CA GLY A 123 -7.81 11.64 3.00
C GLY A 123 -6.62 12.31 2.31
N GLU A 124 -5.57 12.65 3.07
CA GLU A 124 -4.39 13.32 2.51
C GLU A 124 -3.59 12.41 1.55
N TRP A 125 -3.75 11.09 1.63
CA TRP A 125 -3.17 10.16 0.66
C TRP A 125 -3.67 10.40 -0.77
N VAL A 126 -4.90 10.88 -0.93
CA VAL A 126 -5.42 11.29 -2.25
C VAL A 126 -4.67 12.52 -2.77
N ASN A 127 -4.33 13.47 -1.90
CA ASN A 127 -3.52 14.62 -2.30
C ASN A 127 -2.11 14.19 -2.67
N TYR A 128 -1.45 13.41 -1.82
CA TYR A 128 -0.14 12.83 -2.07
C TYR A 128 -0.07 12.02 -3.38
N LEU A 129 -1.13 11.27 -3.72
CA LEU A 129 -1.21 10.54 -4.98
C LEU A 129 -0.94 11.46 -6.18
N TYR A 130 -1.55 12.64 -6.20
CA TYR A 130 -1.44 13.59 -7.31
C TYR A 130 -0.26 14.54 -7.21
N ASP A 131 0.05 14.99 -6.00
CA ASP A 131 1.08 16.01 -5.80
C ASP A 131 2.48 15.36 -5.91
N ALA A 132 2.60 14.07 -5.57
CA ALA A 132 3.87 13.39 -5.44
C ALA A 132 3.91 12.02 -6.13
N ALA A 133 3.04 11.06 -5.80
CA ALA A 133 3.23 9.68 -6.24
C ALA A 133 3.14 9.53 -7.77
N THR A 134 2.02 9.93 -8.38
CA THR A 134 1.78 9.84 -9.82
C THR A 134 2.84 10.61 -10.63
N PRO A 135 3.18 11.88 -10.35
CA PRO A 135 4.23 12.58 -11.08
C PRO A 135 5.57 11.86 -11.04
N CYS A 136 5.97 11.36 -9.87
CA CYS A 136 7.27 10.70 -9.74
C CYS A 136 7.31 9.34 -10.45
N PHE A 137 6.25 8.52 -10.32
CA PHE A 137 6.18 7.25 -11.07
C PHE A 137 6.04 7.47 -12.57
N HIS A 138 5.39 8.54 -13.01
CA HIS A 138 5.33 8.94 -14.41
C HIS A 138 6.73 9.31 -14.96
N LYS A 139 7.55 10.00 -14.16
CA LYS A 139 8.91 10.41 -14.54
C LYS A 139 9.99 9.36 -14.29
N MET A 140 9.72 8.34 -13.49
CA MET A 140 10.66 7.28 -13.13
C MET A 140 11.29 6.59 -14.36
N PRO A 141 10.54 6.14 -15.40
CA PRO A 141 11.16 5.47 -16.54
C PRO A 141 12.11 6.40 -17.32
N GLU A 142 11.73 7.67 -17.48
CA GLU A 142 12.55 8.68 -18.15
C GLU A 142 13.86 8.95 -17.38
N TYR A 143 13.77 9.13 -16.07
CA TYR A 143 14.93 9.34 -15.20
C TYR A 143 15.87 8.15 -15.20
N LEU A 144 15.33 6.93 -15.03
CA LEU A 144 16.14 5.70 -15.03
C LEU A 144 16.82 5.49 -16.38
N GLY A 145 16.17 5.83 -17.50
CA GLY A 145 16.82 5.82 -18.82
C GLY A 145 18.05 6.73 -18.87
N LYS A 146 17.99 7.93 -18.27
CA LYS A 146 19.11 8.88 -18.21
C LYS A 146 20.22 8.43 -17.25
N SER A 147 19.88 7.79 -16.14
CA SER A 147 20.85 7.31 -15.16
C SER A 147 21.58 6.03 -15.60
N GLY A 148 21.13 5.40 -16.69
CA GLY A 148 21.63 4.10 -17.15
C GLY A 148 21.07 2.94 -16.32
N TYR A 149 19.83 3.08 -15.83
CA TYR A 149 19.11 2.12 -14.98
C TYR A 149 19.87 1.76 -13.69
N ARG A 150 20.63 2.71 -13.16
CA ARG A 150 21.33 2.54 -11.88
C ARG A 150 20.41 2.90 -10.72
N ASN A 151 20.55 2.16 -9.62
CA ASN A 151 19.92 2.52 -8.36
C ASN A 151 20.66 3.73 -7.78
N THR A 152 20.04 4.90 -7.86
CA THR A 152 20.65 6.15 -7.39
C THR A 152 20.49 6.24 -5.89
N THR A 153 21.60 6.46 -5.18
CA THR A 153 21.62 6.61 -3.72
C THR A 153 21.91 8.03 -3.27
N ASP A 154 21.94 8.97 -4.23
CA ASP A 154 22.18 10.38 -3.96
C ASP A 154 20.85 11.03 -3.52
N PRO A 155 20.76 11.57 -2.29
CA PRO A 155 19.55 12.24 -1.82
C PRO A 155 19.22 13.54 -2.57
N ASP A 156 20.19 14.12 -3.28
CA ASP A 156 20.03 15.36 -4.06
C ASP A 156 19.85 15.08 -5.57
N ASP A 157 20.05 13.84 -6.03
CA ASP A 157 19.84 13.40 -7.42
C ASP A 157 19.04 12.08 -7.48
N GLY A 158 17.73 12.24 -7.59
CA GLY A 158 16.76 11.15 -7.59
C GLY A 158 15.55 11.45 -8.46
N VAL A 159 14.65 10.46 -8.58
CA VAL A 159 13.40 10.61 -9.35
C VAL A 159 12.57 11.78 -8.79
N PHE A 160 12.53 11.97 -7.47
CA PHE A 160 11.83 13.08 -6.84
C PHE A 160 12.38 14.44 -7.30
N GLN A 161 13.70 14.65 -7.18
CA GLN A 161 14.37 15.89 -7.59
C GLN A 161 14.17 16.16 -9.08
N TYR A 162 14.32 15.12 -9.91
CA TYR A 162 14.06 15.19 -11.34
C TYR A 162 12.61 15.60 -11.66
N THR A 163 11.65 15.02 -10.94
CA THR A 163 10.21 15.30 -11.14
C THR A 163 9.84 16.71 -10.70
N LYS A 164 10.37 17.16 -9.57
CA LYS A 164 10.05 18.45 -8.97
C LYS A 164 10.89 19.60 -9.50
N GLY A 165 11.94 19.32 -10.28
CA GLY A 165 12.91 20.32 -10.71
C GLY A 165 13.59 21.01 -9.52
N PHE A 166 13.86 20.26 -8.45
CA PHE A 166 14.39 20.77 -7.20
C PHE A 166 15.78 20.20 -6.93
N HIS A 167 16.68 21.05 -6.45
CA HIS A 167 18.03 20.64 -6.03
C HIS A 167 18.10 20.63 -4.51
N GLY A 168 18.32 19.45 -3.94
CA GLY A 168 18.37 19.23 -2.50
C GLY A 168 17.48 18.07 -2.04
N ASP A 169 17.73 17.62 -0.82
CA ASP A 169 16.96 16.56 -0.20
C ASP A 169 15.46 16.88 -0.05
N LEU A 170 14.67 15.82 0.13
CA LEU A 170 13.23 15.85 0.27
C LEU A 170 12.74 16.82 1.37
N PHE A 171 13.45 16.89 2.49
CA PHE A 171 13.02 17.70 3.63
C PHE A 171 13.24 19.19 3.39
N LYS A 172 14.32 19.56 2.69
CA LYS A 172 14.50 20.95 2.20
C LYS A 172 13.42 21.36 1.22
N TYR A 173 12.97 20.46 0.35
CA TYR A 173 11.82 20.73 -0.53
C TYR A 173 10.58 21.09 0.30
N TYR A 174 10.25 20.31 1.32
CA TYR A 174 9.08 20.55 2.15
C TYR A 174 9.16 21.81 3.02
N GLN A 175 10.36 22.27 3.38
CA GLN A 175 10.54 23.56 4.05
C GLN A 175 10.15 24.74 3.14
N THR A 176 10.37 24.62 1.84
CA THR A 176 10.02 25.66 0.84
C THR A 176 8.63 25.46 0.24
N HIS A 177 8.04 24.27 0.36
CA HIS A 177 6.72 23.89 -0.15
C HIS A 177 5.82 23.41 1.00
N SER A 178 5.46 24.32 1.89
CA SER A 178 4.81 24.02 3.18
C SER A 178 3.52 23.20 3.07
N ARG A 179 2.71 23.38 2.02
CA ARG A 179 1.49 22.56 1.80
C ARG A 179 1.81 21.10 1.54
N GLU A 180 2.84 20.82 0.74
CA GLU A 180 3.31 19.44 0.50
C GLU A 180 4.02 18.88 1.74
N GLY A 181 4.73 19.71 2.50
CA GLY A 181 5.29 19.31 3.79
C GLY A 181 4.21 18.92 4.82
N GLN A 182 3.11 19.67 4.89
CA GLN A 182 1.95 19.30 5.71
C GLN A 182 1.29 18.00 5.23
N SER A 183 1.19 17.84 3.90
CA SER A 183 0.71 16.59 3.27
C SER A 183 1.54 15.40 3.75
N PHE A 184 2.86 15.51 3.60
CA PHE A 184 3.81 14.49 4.04
C PHE A 184 3.66 14.16 5.52
N ASN A 185 3.54 15.17 6.40
CA ASN A 185 3.39 14.94 7.84
C ASN A 185 2.10 14.15 8.18
N ASN A 186 0.97 14.47 7.55
CA ASN A 186 -0.28 13.73 7.73
C ASN A 186 -0.16 12.29 7.23
N ASN A 187 0.47 12.09 6.07
CA ASN A 187 0.71 10.76 5.52
C ASN A 187 1.61 9.92 6.44
N MET A 188 2.68 10.50 6.96
CA MET A 188 3.56 9.82 7.93
C MET A 188 2.83 9.50 9.24
N GLY A 189 1.93 10.36 9.70
CA GLY A 189 1.02 10.05 10.80
C GLY A 189 0.12 8.83 10.51
N GLY A 190 -0.39 8.73 9.28
CA GLY A 190 -1.13 7.57 8.80
C GLY A 190 -0.29 6.29 8.75
N VAL A 191 0.95 6.35 8.28
CA VAL A 191 1.89 5.22 8.30
C VAL A 191 2.11 4.74 9.74
N MET A 192 2.44 5.65 10.65
CA MET A 192 2.70 5.33 12.06
C MET A 192 1.48 4.74 12.77
N ALA A 193 0.27 5.16 12.42
CA ALA A 193 -0.96 4.66 13.04
C ALA A 193 -1.38 3.26 12.55
N ASN A 194 -0.86 2.79 11.41
CA ASN A 194 -1.31 1.55 10.77
C ASN A 194 -0.20 0.50 10.60
N GLN A 195 1.07 0.86 10.79
CA GLN A 195 2.16 -0.12 10.80
C GLN A 195 2.28 -0.79 12.17
N ALA A 196 2.53 -2.11 12.14
CA ALA A 196 2.84 -2.89 13.34
C ALA A 196 4.06 -2.28 14.05
N GLY A 197 3.92 -1.99 15.35
CA GLY A 197 4.98 -1.43 16.17
C GLY A 197 6.09 -2.44 16.47
N MET A 198 7.20 -1.96 17.03
CA MET A 198 8.32 -2.82 17.44
C MET A 198 7.88 -3.96 18.36
N LEU A 199 6.95 -3.70 19.29
CA LEU A 199 6.45 -4.68 20.25
C LEU A 199 5.51 -5.72 19.63
N ASP A 200 4.94 -5.45 18.46
CA ASP A 200 4.15 -6.43 17.70
C ASP A 200 5.05 -7.43 16.94
N ILE A 201 6.34 -7.11 16.82
CA ILE A 201 7.34 -7.90 16.08
C ILE A 201 8.31 -8.59 17.03
N TYR A 202 8.75 -7.87 18.07
CA TYR A 202 9.69 -8.36 19.07
C TYR A 202 8.94 -9.05 20.22
N PRO A 203 9.18 -10.35 20.49
CA PRO A 203 8.47 -11.09 21.52
C PRO A 203 9.02 -10.76 22.92
N TYR A 204 8.66 -9.58 23.43
CA TYR A 204 9.16 -9.07 24.71
C TYR A 204 8.72 -9.94 25.91
N ASP A 205 7.64 -10.70 25.79
CA ASP A 205 7.18 -11.63 26.82
C ASP A 205 8.19 -12.76 27.10
N ALA A 206 9.12 -13.03 26.18
CA ALA A 206 10.17 -14.04 26.30
C ALA A 206 11.51 -13.47 26.84
N LEU A 207 11.57 -12.18 27.23
CA LEU A 207 12.81 -11.53 27.70
C LEU A 207 13.41 -12.14 28.98
N ASN A 208 12.64 -12.91 29.74
CA ASN A 208 13.09 -13.60 30.96
C ASN A 208 13.46 -15.07 30.74
N ASP A 209 13.32 -15.61 29.53
CA ASP A 209 13.76 -16.98 29.25
C ASP A 209 15.29 -17.02 29.07
N PRO A 210 16.00 -17.95 29.74
CA PRO A 210 17.43 -18.12 29.53
C PRO A 210 17.70 -18.40 28.05
N LYS A 211 18.68 -17.68 27.50
CA LYS A 211 19.11 -17.68 26.09
C LYS A 211 18.65 -18.94 25.34
N PRO A 212 17.69 -18.85 24.41
CA PRO A 212 17.32 -20.00 23.60
C PRO A 212 18.55 -20.42 22.80
N GLY A 213 19.06 -21.62 23.09
CA GLY A 213 20.10 -22.24 22.29
C GLY A 213 19.62 -22.36 20.85
N ASP A 214 20.45 -21.91 19.92
CA ASP A 214 20.41 -22.03 18.46
C ASP A 214 19.22 -22.81 17.86
N SER A 215 18.00 -22.30 18.01
CA SER A 215 16.88 -22.78 17.21
C SER A 215 17.01 -22.11 15.85
N ALA A 216 17.67 -22.84 14.95
CA ALA A 216 17.95 -22.48 13.58
C ALA A 216 16.67 -22.36 12.75
N VAL A 217 15.93 -21.26 12.93
CA VAL A 217 14.98 -20.81 11.92
C VAL A 217 15.19 -19.31 11.66
N PRO A 218 16.07 -18.94 10.73
CA PRO A 218 16.03 -17.62 10.13
C PRO A 218 14.75 -17.57 9.28
N LEU A 219 13.69 -16.96 9.78
CA LEU A 219 12.49 -16.64 9.00
C LEU A 219 12.72 -15.33 8.24
N LEU A 220 13.80 -15.26 7.45
CA LEU A 220 13.76 -14.41 6.26
C LEU A 220 12.92 -15.17 5.24
N VAL A 221 11.59 -15.18 5.42
CA VAL A 221 10.67 -15.79 4.45
C VAL A 221 10.53 -14.84 3.28
N ASP A 222 11.57 -14.80 2.46
CA ASP A 222 11.51 -14.34 1.08
C ASP A 222 10.85 -15.46 0.22
N LYS A 223 9.68 -15.96 0.61
CA LYS A 223 8.98 -17.01 -0.15
C LYS A 223 7.92 -16.49 -1.11
N SER A 224 7.57 -15.20 -1.04
CA SER A 224 6.82 -14.49 -2.07
C SER A 224 6.78 -13.01 -1.67
N PRO A 225 7.22 -12.07 -2.53
CA PRO A 225 7.14 -10.66 -2.22
C PRO A 225 5.68 -10.25 -2.04
N HIS A 226 5.32 -9.74 -0.86
CA HIS A 226 4.01 -9.13 -0.64
C HIS A 226 3.92 -7.85 -1.50
N PRO A 227 2.87 -7.64 -2.32
CA PRO A 227 2.79 -6.50 -3.25
C PRO A 227 2.98 -5.13 -2.58
N HIS A 228 2.47 -4.95 -1.36
CA HIS A 228 2.69 -3.70 -0.62
C HIS A 228 4.16 -3.50 -0.22
N ALA A 229 4.89 -4.56 0.12
CA ALA A 229 6.29 -4.45 0.52
C ALA A 229 7.17 -4.03 -0.67
N THR A 230 6.94 -4.63 -1.85
CA THR A 230 7.68 -4.26 -3.07
C THR A 230 7.29 -2.89 -3.59
N ALA A 231 6.01 -2.51 -3.50
CA ALA A 231 5.57 -1.15 -3.83
C ALA A 231 6.17 -0.11 -2.88
N TYR A 232 6.30 -0.43 -1.58
CA TYR A 232 6.95 0.44 -0.60
C TYR A 232 8.43 0.64 -0.94
N ASN A 233 9.15 -0.42 -1.31
CA ASN A 233 10.55 -0.35 -1.75
C ASN A 233 10.73 0.61 -2.94
N LEU A 234 9.91 0.47 -3.99
CA LEU A 234 9.94 1.39 -5.14
C LEU A 234 9.54 2.82 -4.75
N THR A 235 8.57 2.99 -3.86
CA THR A 235 8.16 4.31 -3.36
C THR A 235 9.32 4.99 -2.63
N MET A 236 10.04 4.26 -1.78
CA MET A 236 11.21 4.78 -1.07
C MET A 236 12.34 5.16 -2.05
N MET A 237 12.62 4.32 -3.05
CA MET A 237 13.59 4.64 -4.11
C MET A 237 13.21 5.93 -4.85
N VAL A 238 11.95 6.05 -5.27
CA VAL A 238 11.46 7.18 -6.04
C VAL A 238 11.42 8.48 -5.22
N LYS A 239 11.25 8.40 -3.90
CA LYS A 239 11.09 9.59 -3.02
C LYS A 239 12.35 10.08 -2.36
N VAL A 240 13.21 9.17 -1.92
CA VAL A 240 14.38 9.51 -1.09
C VAL A 240 15.66 8.87 -1.60
N SER A 241 15.67 8.26 -2.79
CA SER A 241 16.86 7.61 -3.37
C SER A 241 17.47 6.57 -2.41
N VAL A 242 16.62 5.77 -1.76
CA VAL A 242 17.08 4.69 -0.86
C VAL A 242 16.66 3.33 -1.38
N PHE A 243 17.30 2.31 -0.83
CA PHE A 243 17.02 0.91 -1.13
C PHE A 243 17.05 0.08 0.15
N GLU A 244 16.38 -1.06 0.09
CA GLU A 244 16.35 -2.02 1.19
C GLU A 244 17.71 -2.73 1.30
N ARG A 245 18.34 -2.60 2.47
CA ARG A 245 19.64 -3.22 2.76
C ARG A 245 19.46 -4.71 2.97
N THR A 246 20.40 -5.50 2.46
CA THR A 246 20.49 -6.93 2.77
C THR A 246 20.93 -7.15 4.22
N GLU A 247 20.74 -8.37 4.73
CA GLU A 247 21.24 -8.75 6.05
C GLU A 247 22.76 -8.53 6.19
N SER A 248 23.55 -8.84 5.15
CA SER A 248 24.99 -8.60 5.17
C SER A 248 25.32 -7.11 5.32
N MET A 249 24.63 -6.25 4.58
CA MET A 249 24.81 -4.80 4.68
C MET A 249 24.43 -4.26 6.07
N TRP A 250 23.40 -4.83 6.70
CA TRP A 250 23.06 -4.49 8.07
C TRP A 250 24.13 -4.94 9.08
N LYS A 251 24.66 -6.16 8.91
CA LYS A 251 25.76 -6.67 9.75
C LYS A 251 27.01 -5.81 9.62
N ASP A 252 27.38 -5.42 8.42
CA ASP A 252 28.54 -4.56 8.16
C ASP A 252 28.35 -3.17 8.78
N LEU A 253 27.16 -2.57 8.62
CA LEU A 253 26.83 -1.27 9.21
C LEU A 253 26.90 -1.30 10.74
N LEU A 254 26.29 -2.31 11.36
CA LEU A 254 26.31 -2.49 12.81
C LEU A 254 27.72 -2.77 13.32
N GLY A 255 28.48 -3.62 12.61
CA GLY A 255 29.87 -3.92 12.91
C GLY A 255 30.75 -2.67 12.89
N GLY A 256 30.57 -1.81 11.88
CA GLY A 256 31.25 -0.51 11.79
C GLY A 256 30.92 0.44 12.94
N ALA A 257 29.76 0.28 13.57
CA ALA A 257 29.34 1.06 14.75
C ALA A 257 29.69 0.39 16.09
N GLY A 258 30.40 -0.76 16.09
CA GLY A 258 30.78 -1.49 17.30
C GLY A 258 29.67 -2.38 17.88
N PHE A 259 28.74 -2.82 17.04
CA PHE A 259 27.67 -3.75 17.41
C PHE A 259 27.76 -5.05 16.61
N ARG A 260 27.34 -6.15 17.23
CA ARG A 260 27.14 -7.44 16.57
C ARG A 260 25.64 -7.74 16.49
N ALA A 261 25.13 -7.92 15.28
CA ALA A 261 23.76 -8.38 15.07
C ALA A 261 23.60 -9.80 15.62
N ILE A 262 22.66 -9.99 16.54
CA ILE A 262 22.33 -11.29 17.15
C ILE A 262 21.24 -11.95 16.33
N LYS A 263 20.14 -11.22 16.06
CA LYS A 263 18.94 -11.78 15.45
C LYS A 263 18.14 -10.72 14.71
N ILE A 264 17.47 -11.13 13.64
CA ILE A 264 16.48 -10.32 12.94
C ILE A 264 15.10 -10.95 13.17
N TRP A 265 14.21 -10.17 13.76
CA TRP A 265 12.83 -10.55 14.08
C TRP A 265 11.90 -10.00 13.01
N SER A 266 11.03 -10.85 12.47
CA SER A 266 10.04 -10.51 11.44
C SER A 266 8.65 -10.96 11.88
N SER A 267 7.61 -10.25 11.44
CA SER A 267 6.21 -10.63 11.72
C SER A 267 5.43 -10.82 10.42
N PRO A 268 4.58 -11.87 10.29
CA PRO A 268 3.71 -12.06 9.12
C PRO A 268 2.71 -10.92 8.87
N VAL A 269 2.49 -10.07 9.86
CA VAL A 269 1.57 -8.91 9.77
C VAL A 269 2.31 -7.58 9.67
N ALA A 270 3.65 -7.60 9.62
CA ALA A 270 4.48 -6.40 9.51
C ALA A 270 5.27 -6.38 8.20
N THR A 271 5.41 -5.19 7.62
CA THR A 271 6.30 -4.95 6.47
C THR A 271 7.74 -4.61 6.89
N GLN A 272 8.00 -4.53 8.20
CA GLN A 272 9.29 -4.18 8.78
C GLN A 272 9.80 -5.31 9.69
N SER A 273 11.07 -5.23 10.06
CA SER A 273 11.76 -6.19 10.92
C SER A 273 12.55 -5.47 12.01
N VAL A 274 12.78 -6.14 13.14
CA VAL A 274 13.56 -5.63 14.28
C VAL A 274 14.91 -6.35 14.33
N ILE A 275 16.00 -5.59 14.35
CA ILE A 275 17.35 -6.16 14.51
C ILE A 275 17.75 -6.05 15.97
N GLU A 276 17.95 -7.21 16.61
CA GLU A 276 18.57 -7.33 17.92
C GLU A 276 20.09 -7.36 17.76
N ALA A 277 20.79 -6.48 18.46
CA ALA A 277 22.24 -6.37 18.41
C ALA A 277 22.82 -6.13 19.81
N GLU A 278 23.99 -6.68 20.08
CA GLU A 278 24.77 -6.38 21.29
C GLU A 278 26.01 -5.58 20.95
N ARG A 279 26.56 -4.89 21.95
CA ARG A 279 27.85 -4.22 21.83
C ARG A 279 28.94 -5.28 21.63
N ALA A 280 29.75 -5.11 20.59
CA ALA A 280 30.88 -5.99 20.27
C ALA A 280 32.06 -5.80 21.23
#